data_AF-A0A930XF31-F1
#
_entry.id   AF-A0A930XF31-F1
#
_cell.length_a   1.000
_cell.length_b   1.000
_cell.length_c   1.000
_cell.angle_alpha   90.00
_cell.angle_beta   90.00
_cell.angle_gamma   90.00
#
_symmetry.space_group_name_H-M   'P 1'
#
loop_
_entity.id
_entity.type
_entity.pdbx_description
1 polymer ?
#
loop_
_entity_poly.entity_id
_entity_poly.type
_entity_poly.pdbx_seq_one_letter_code
_entity_poly.pdbx_strand_id
1 'polypeptide(L)'
;MFKLSSNRLPHQGKFVRWGILGLSSAPIFGTYVYNQGYRISFLQCPILHLTGVPCPSCGMTRAFMAIVRGDLHQAIEYHLFSPVLFVGFVIAVIHVTFELLTQRRLTTFYIECLKLKKVQLSIVLIFFTYYILRLYWWQQTGDIFFRV
;
A
#
# COMPACT_ATOMS: atom_id res chain seq x y z
N MET A 1 -23.19 1.63 5.43
CA MET A 1 -23.83 1.83 6.74
C MET A 1 -22.84 1.43 7.83
N PHE A 2 -22.23 2.40 8.53
CA PHE A 2 -21.22 2.15 9.54
C PHE A 2 -21.88 1.75 10.86
N LYS A 3 -21.57 0.56 11.41
CA LYS A 3 -22.05 0.17 12.74
C LYS A 3 -21.01 0.60 13.77
N LEU A 4 -21.39 1.49 14.68
CA LEU A 4 -20.59 1.86 15.84
C LEU A 4 -20.81 0.81 16.94
N SER A 5 -19.74 0.18 17.39
CA SER A 5 -19.80 -0.73 18.54
C SER A 5 -20.01 0.06 19.84
N SER A 6 -20.91 -0.43 20.70
CA SER A 6 -21.19 0.16 22.03
C SER A 6 -20.02 0.01 23.01
N ASN A 7 -19.10 -0.92 22.76
CA ASN A 7 -17.98 -1.20 23.65
C ASN A 7 -16.79 -0.25 23.43
N ARG A 8 -16.27 0.32 24.53
CA ARG A 8 -15.04 1.12 24.52
C ARG A 8 -13.84 0.26 24.11
N LEU A 9 -12.90 0.87 23.38
CA LEU A 9 -11.66 0.21 22.96
C LEU A 9 -10.77 -0.12 24.19
N PRO A 10 -10.38 -1.40 24.40
CA PRO A 10 -9.44 -1.77 25.45
C PRO A 10 -8.05 -1.15 25.20
N HIS A 11 -7.30 -0.87 26.27
CA HIS A 11 -6.01 -0.16 26.22
C HIS A 11 -4.97 -0.84 25.31
N GLN A 12 -4.91 -2.18 25.31
CA GLN A 12 -4.06 -2.97 24.40
C GLN A 12 -4.46 -2.80 22.92
N GLY A 13 -5.75 -2.64 22.64
CA GLY A 13 -6.25 -2.41 21.28
C GLY A 13 -5.90 -1.05 20.71
N LYS A 14 -5.60 -0.07 21.57
CA LYS A 14 -5.14 1.26 21.15
C LYS A 14 -3.70 1.22 20.61
N PHE A 15 -2.81 0.49 21.27
CA PHE A 15 -1.40 0.35 20.83
C PHE A 15 -1.28 -0.27 19.44
N VAL A 16 -2.02 -1.35 19.16
CA VAL A 16 -2.05 -1.99 17.84
C VAL A 16 -2.53 -1.00 16.77
N ARG A 17 -3.54 -0.17 17.09
CA ARG A 17 -4.08 0.83 16.15
C ARG A 17 -3.12 1.98 15.91
N TRP A 18 -2.41 2.46 16.93
CA TRP A 18 -1.31 3.42 16.78
C TRP A 18 -0.20 2.86 15.89
N GLY A 19 0.15 1.58 16.04
CA GLY A 19 1.10 0.89 15.16
C GLY A 19 0.64 0.83 13.70
N ILE A 20 -0.63 0.49 13.46
CA ILE A 20 -1.22 0.47 12.10
C ILE A 20 -1.26 1.88 11.50
N LEU A 21 -1.58 2.90 12.30
CA LEU A 21 -1.61 4.30 11.89
C LEU A 21 -0.22 4.75 11.44
N GLY A 22 0.82 4.45 12.23
CA GLY A 22 2.21 4.74 11.89
C GLY A 22 2.69 4.00 10.64
N LEU A 23 2.36 2.71 10.51
CA LEU A 23 2.74 1.91 9.34
C LEU A 23 2.03 2.38 8.05
N SER A 24 0.78 2.81 8.17
CA SER A 24 -0.02 3.28 7.02
C SER A 24 0.27 4.72 6.64
N SER A 25 0.72 5.55 7.59
CA SER A 25 1.10 6.94 7.33
C SER A 25 2.52 7.07 6.78
N ALA A 26 3.42 6.13 7.08
CA ALA A 26 4.81 6.17 6.62
C ALA A 26 4.98 6.24 5.08
N PRO A 27 4.22 5.51 4.24
CA PRO A 27 4.30 5.62 2.78
C PRO A 27 3.82 6.98 2.27
N ILE A 28 2.77 7.53 2.88
CA ILE A 28 2.16 8.82 2.50
C ILE A 28 3.07 9.98 2.92
N PHE A 29 3.63 9.90 4.12
CA PHE A 29 4.60 10.89 4.60
C PHE A 29 5.91 10.81 3.81
N GLY A 30 6.36 9.58 3.51
CA GLY A 30 7.52 9.34 2.67
C GLY A 30 7.37 9.96 1.28
N THR A 31 6.24 9.77 0.60
CA THR A 31 6.03 10.37 -0.73
C THR A 31 6.03 11.90 -0.69
N TYR A 32 5.47 12.50 0.37
CA TYR A 32 5.50 13.96 0.56
C TYR A 32 6.92 14.49 0.76
N VAL A 33 7.72 13.86 1.63
CA VAL A 33 9.12 14.25 1.88
C VAL A 33 10.00 14.06 0.65
N TYR A 34 9.82 12.97 -0.08
CA TYR A 34 10.54 12.73 -1.34
C TYR A 34 10.17 13.73 -2.44
N ASN A 35 8.92 14.18 -2.47
CA ASN A 35 8.49 15.19 -3.44
C ASN A 35 9.12 16.56 -3.19
N GLN A 36 9.55 16.84 -1.96
CA GLN A 36 10.31 18.04 -1.57
C GLN A 36 11.79 17.99 -2.01
N GLY A 37 12.23 16.93 -2.71
CA GLY A 37 13.59 16.83 -3.27
C GLY A 37 14.58 16.03 -2.44
N TYR A 38 14.17 15.51 -1.28
CA TYR A 38 15.00 14.59 -0.48
C TYR A 38 15.07 13.21 -1.14
N ARG A 39 16.06 13.00 -2.01
CA ARG A 39 16.37 11.68 -2.56
C ARG A 39 17.20 10.89 -1.54
N ILE A 40 16.54 10.07 -0.72
CA ILE A 40 17.26 9.17 0.19
C ILE A 40 17.74 7.98 -0.65
N SER A 41 19.02 7.98 -1.04
CA SER A 41 19.62 6.92 -1.88
C SER A 41 19.57 5.53 -1.22
N PHE A 42 19.53 5.46 0.11
CA PHE A 42 19.44 4.20 0.86
C PHE A 42 18.08 3.48 0.76
N LEU A 43 17.06 4.16 0.24
CA LEU A 43 15.72 3.60 0.03
C LEU A 43 15.57 2.98 -1.37
N GLN A 44 16.66 2.90 -2.14
CA GLN A 44 16.73 2.02 -3.30
C GLN A 44 16.49 0.57 -2.85
N CYS A 45 15.67 -0.17 -3.59
CA CYS A 45 15.25 -1.51 -3.20
C CYS A 45 16.47 -2.44 -3.05
N PRO A 46 16.83 -2.89 -1.83
CA PRO A 46 18.03 -3.70 -1.62
C PRO A 46 17.92 -5.04 -2.33
N ILE A 47 16.69 -5.57 -2.49
CA ILE A 47 16.42 -6.80 -3.22
C ILE A 47 16.81 -6.63 -4.68
N LEU A 48 16.38 -5.55 -5.35
CA LEU A 48 16.76 -5.31 -6.74
C LEU A 48 18.28 -5.14 -6.89
N HIS A 49 18.92 -4.44 -5.96
CA HIS A 49 20.37 -4.23 -5.99
C HIS A 49 21.17 -5.51 -5.73
N LEU A 50 20.64 -6.44 -4.92
CA LEU A 50 21.32 -7.68 -4.56
C LEU A 50 21.01 -8.84 -5.52
N THR A 51 19.77 -8.95 -6.01
CA THR A 51 19.32 -10.09 -6.83
C THR A 51 19.16 -9.73 -8.31
N GLY A 52 19.09 -8.45 -8.67
CA GLY A 52 18.76 -8.00 -10.02
C GLY A 52 17.30 -8.25 -10.42
N VAL A 53 16.47 -8.83 -9.53
CA VAL A 53 15.08 -9.17 -9.81
C VAL A 53 14.15 -8.16 -9.13
N PRO A 54 13.25 -7.48 -9.86
CA PRO A 54 12.27 -6.59 -9.25
C PRO A 54 11.28 -7.42 -8.40
N CYS A 55 11.23 -7.12 -7.10
CA CYS A 55 10.25 -7.72 -6.19
C CYS A 55 8.82 -7.27 -6.56
N PRO A 56 7.75 -7.95 -6.10
CA PRO A 56 6.40 -7.63 -6.54
C PRO A 56 5.93 -6.23 -6.11
N SER A 57 6.54 -5.64 -5.08
CA SER A 57 6.31 -4.26 -4.64
C SER A 57 7.28 -3.24 -5.26
N CYS A 58 8.19 -3.67 -6.14
CA CYS A 58 9.18 -2.78 -6.74
C CYS A 58 8.48 -1.75 -7.64
N GLY A 59 8.81 -0.47 -7.45
CA GLY A 59 8.16 0.66 -8.12
C GLY A 59 7.00 1.30 -7.36
N MET A 60 6.52 0.71 -6.26
CA MET A 60 5.36 1.23 -5.51
C MET A 60 5.55 2.65 -4.98
N THR A 61 6.70 2.96 -4.39
CA THR A 61 6.98 4.29 -3.84
C THR A 61 6.96 5.36 -4.92
N ARG A 62 7.52 5.08 -6.10
CA ARG A 62 7.50 6.00 -7.26
C ARG A 62 6.10 6.16 -7.81
N ALA A 63 5.33 5.07 -7.87
CA ALA A 63 3.94 5.11 -8.27
C ALA A 63 3.11 5.99 -7.31
N PHE A 64 3.30 5.88 -6.00
CA PHE A 64 2.65 6.76 -5.04
C PHE A 64 3.10 8.21 -5.16
N MET A 65 4.37 8.48 -5.47
CA MET A 65 4.82 9.85 -5.76
C MET A 65 4.14 10.43 -7.00
N ALA A 66 3.97 9.63 -8.06
CA ALA A 66 3.24 10.04 -9.26
C ALA A 66 1.77 10.35 -8.94
N ILE A 67 1.11 9.53 -8.11
CA ILE A 67 -0.25 9.81 -7.61
C ILE A 67 -0.30 11.15 -6.86
N VAL A 68 0.65 11.41 -5.95
CA VAL A 68 0.70 12.68 -5.19
C VAL A 68 0.96 13.88 -6.09
N ARG A 69 1.69 13.71 -7.20
CA ARG A 69 1.90 14.74 -8.23
C ARG A 69 0.70 14.93 -9.15
N GLY A 70 -0.32 14.09 -9.06
CA GLY A 70 -1.49 14.10 -9.93
C GLY A 70 -1.31 13.33 -11.25
N ASP A 71 -0.19 12.64 -11.45
CA ASP A 71 0.08 11.85 -12.65
C ASP A 71 -0.29 10.38 -12.42
N LEU A 72 -1.57 10.06 -12.63
CA LEU A 72 -2.08 8.70 -12.51
C LEU A 72 -1.59 7.78 -13.62
N HIS A 73 -1.28 8.33 -14.80
CA HIS A 73 -0.78 7.55 -15.93
C HIS A 73 0.59 6.96 -15.59
N GLN A 74 1.51 7.82 -15.16
CA GLN A 74 2.85 7.40 -14.72
C GLN A 74 2.79 6.49 -13.48
N ALA A 75 1.81 6.69 -12.59
CA ALA A 75 1.61 5.80 -11.44
C ALA A 75 1.28 4.37 -11.86
N ILE A 76 0.38 4.21 -12.84
CA ILE A 76 -0.02 2.90 -13.36
C ILE A 76 1.13 2.25 -14.12
N GLU A 77 1.90 3.03 -14.89
CA GLU A 77 3.12 2.54 -15.56
C GLU A 77 4.14 1.99 -14.57
N TYR A 78 4.34 2.66 -13.43
CA TYR A 78 5.25 2.17 -12.40
C TYR A 78 4.69 0.97 -11.65
N HIS A 79 3.40 0.97 -11.34
CA HIS A 79 2.75 -0.15 -10.68
C HIS A 79 1.24 -0.10 -10.85
N LEU A 80 0.67 -1.10 -11.54
CA LEU A 80 -0.76 -1.16 -11.87
C LEU A 80 -1.67 -1.09 -10.64
N PHE A 81 -1.28 -1.75 -9.54
CA PHE A 81 -2.05 -1.72 -8.29
C PHE A 81 -1.86 -0.45 -7.44
N SER A 82 -1.04 0.51 -7.89
CA SER A 82 -0.73 1.70 -7.07
C SER A 82 -1.95 2.54 -6.71
N PRO A 83 -2.92 2.84 -7.60
CA PRO A 83 -4.05 3.69 -7.21
C PRO A 83 -4.94 3.01 -6.19
N VAL A 84 -5.18 1.71 -6.38
CA VAL A 84 -6.00 0.89 -5.47
C VAL A 84 -5.36 0.81 -4.09
N LEU A 85 -4.06 0.54 -4.02
CA LEU A 85 -3.34 0.45 -2.75
C LEU A 85 -3.24 1.82 -2.06
N PHE A 86 -2.98 2.88 -2.81
CA PHE A 86 -2.92 4.24 -2.25
C PHE A 86 -4.25 4.64 -1.62
N VAL A 87 -5.37 4.42 -2.32
CA VAL A 87 -6.72 4.64 -1.77
C VAL A 87 -6.97 3.77 -0.55
N GLY A 88 -6.55 2.50 -0.58
CA GLY A 88 -6.63 1.59 0.57
C GLY A 88 -5.90 2.12 1.80
N PHE A 89 -4.69 2.64 1.64
CA PHE A 89 -3.92 3.28 2.72
C PHE A 89 -4.62 4.53 3.26
N VAL A 90 -5.13 5.41 2.40
CA VAL A 90 -5.86 6.62 2.82
C VAL A 90 -7.11 6.25 3.61
N ILE A 91 -7.90 5.29 3.12
CA ILE A 91 -9.09 4.80 3.83
C ILE A 91 -8.71 4.19 5.18
N ALA A 92 -7.63 3.40 5.24
CA ALA A 92 -7.15 2.81 6.49
C ALA A 92 -6.75 3.89 7.50
N VAL A 93 -6.01 4.93 7.07
CA VAL A 93 -5.64 6.07 7.93
C VAL A 93 -6.88 6.78 8.45
N ILE A 94 -7.85 7.12 7.58
CA ILE A 94 -9.08 7.79 7.99
C ILE A 94 -9.88 6.93 8.97
N HIS A 95 -10.05 5.64 8.66
CA HIS A 95 -10.79 4.71 9.50
C HIS A 95 -10.16 4.56 10.88
N VAL A 96 -8.84 4.32 10.94
CA VAL A 96 -8.11 4.17 12.20
C VAL A 96 -8.13 5.49 12.99
N THR A 97 -7.98 6.64 12.32
CA THR A 97 -8.08 7.96 12.97
C THR A 97 -9.46 8.17 13.58
N PHE A 98 -10.54 7.91 12.85
CA PHE A 98 -11.90 8.00 13.37
C PHE A 98 -12.14 7.05 14.54
N GLU A 99 -11.58 5.84 14.49
CA GLU A 99 -11.64 4.88 15.58
C GLU A 99 -10.89 5.35 16.84
N LEU A 100 -9.73 6.00 16.68
CA LEU A 100 -9.00 6.61 17.78
C LEU A 100 -9.75 7.82 18.36
N LEU A 101 -10.30 8.69 17.52
CA LEU A 101 -11.05 9.88 17.96
C LEU A 101 -12.34 9.49 18.68
N THR A 102 -13.08 8.53 18.14
CA THR A 102 -14.38 8.10 18.70
C THR A 102 -14.19 7.16 19.90
N GLN A 103 -12.97 6.62 20.12
CA GLN A 103 -12.67 5.64 21.18
C GLN A 103 -13.59 4.39 21.16
N ARG A 104 -14.24 4.16 20.02
CA ARG A 104 -15.20 3.08 19.75
C ARG A 104 -14.75 2.30 18.51
N ARG A 105 -15.06 1.00 18.47
CA ARG A 105 -14.78 0.18 17.28
C ARG A 105 -15.75 0.56 16.17
N LEU A 106 -15.21 0.96 15.02
CA LEU A 106 -15.97 1.07 13.78
C LEU A 106 -15.89 -0.29 13.09
N THR A 107 -16.98 -1.04 13.19
CA THR A 107 -17.14 -2.25 12.38
C THR A 107 -17.65 -1.81 11.01
N THR A 108 -16.72 -1.71 10.05
CA THR A 108 -17.04 -1.40 8.66
C THR A 108 -17.22 -2.70 7.89
N PHE A 109 -18.26 -2.78 7.05
CA PHE A 109 -18.58 -3.93 6.18
C PHE A 109 -17.37 -4.41 5.35
N TYR A 110 -16.49 -3.49 4.94
CA TYR A 110 -15.25 -3.79 4.23
C TYR A 110 -14.31 -4.74 4.99
N ILE A 111 -14.20 -4.65 6.33
CA ILE A 111 -13.33 -5.54 7.12
C ILE A 111 -13.92 -6.96 7.19
N GLU A 112 -15.25 -7.07 7.25
CA GLU A 112 -15.92 -8.39 7.20
C GLU A 112 -15.75 -9.03 5.82
N CYS A 113 -15.90 -8.26 4.75
CA CYS A 113 -15.60 -8.73 3.40
C CYS A 113 -14.13 -9.14 3.23
N LEU A 114 -13.17 -8.36 3.76
CA LEU A 114 -11.74 -8.72 3.71
C LEU A 114 -11.38 -9.96 4.53
N LYS A 115 -12.15 -10.26 5.57
CA LYS A 115 -11.94 -11.45 6.41
C LYS A 115 -12.46 -12.74 5.76
N LEU A 116 -13.25 -12.65 4.70
CA LEU A 116 -13.68 -13.84 3.97
C LEU A 116 -12.46 -14.53 3.37
N LYS A 117 -12.22 -15.79 3.76
CA LYS A 117 -11.14 -16.61 3.20
C LYS A 117 -11.17 -16.63 1.66
N LYS A 118 -12.37 -16.60 1.06
CA LYS A 118 -12.55 -16.50 -0.39
C LYS A 118 -11.93 -15.21 -0.96
N VAL A 119 -12.15 -14.07 -0.32
CA VAL A 119 -11.60 -12.77 -0.75
C VAL A 119 -10.09 -12.72 -0.56
N GLN A 120 -9.58 -13.22 0.58
CA GLN A 120 -8.13 -13.32 0.78
C GLN A 120 -7.46 -14.20 -0.28
N LEU A 121 -8.05 -15.37 -0.58
CA LEU A 121 -7.55 -16.27 -1.62
C LEU A 121 -7.59 -15.61 -3.00
N SER A 122 -8.66 -14.89 -3.33
CA SER A 122 -8.77 -14.15 -4.59
C SER A 122 -7.70 -13.06 -4.70
N ILE A 123 -7.45 -12.28 -3.65
CA ILE A 123 -6.40 -11.24 -3.65
C ILE A 123 -5.02 -11.86 -3.86
N VAL A 124 -4.71 -12.95 -3.14
CA VAL A 124 -3.43 -13.65 -3.28
C VAL A 124 -3.26 -14.23 -4.68
N LEU A 125 -4.31 -14.83 -5.24
CA LEU A 125 -4.29 -15.38 -6.60
C LEU A 125 -4.04 -14.28 -7.63
N ILE A 126 -4.80 -13.17 -7.57
CA ILE A 126 -4.62 -12.03 -8.47
C ILE A 126 -3.20 -11.47 -8.37
N PHE A 127 -2.66 -11.36 -7.16
CA PHE A 127 -1.30 -10.86 -6.93
C PHE A 127 -0.24 -11.80 -7.53
N PHE A 128 -0.36 -13.11 -7.31
CA PHE A 128 0.55 -14.09 -7.90
C PHE A 128 0.45 -14.15 -9.42
N THR A 129 -0.77 -14.14 -9.97
CA THR A 129 -0.99 -14.12 -11.41
C THR A 129 -0.40 -12.86 -12.03
N TYR A 130 -0.62 -11.69 -11.42
CA TYR A 130 0.03 -10.45 -11.87
C TYR A 130 1.55 -10.52 -11.79
N TYR A 131 2.11 -11.07 -10.71
CA TYR A 131 3.56 -11.20 -10.56
C TYR A 131 4.16 -12.13 -11.63
N ILE A 132 3.52 -13.27 -11.91
CA ILE A 132 3.94 -14.19 -12.97
C ILE A 132 3.83 -13.51 -14.33
N LEU A 133 2.72 -12.81 -14.62
CA LEU A 133 2.57 -12.05 -15.85
C LEU A 133 3.68 -10.99 -15.95
N ARG A 134 3.89 -10.18 -14.91
CA ARG A 134 4.92 -9.14 -14.88
C ARG A 134 6.33 -9.72 -15.08
N LEU A 135 6.65 -10.86 -14.48
CA LEU A 135 7.91 -11.58 -14.70
C LEU A 135 8.03 -12.13 -16.12
N TYR A 136 6.94 -12.63 -16.70
CA TYR A 136 6.92 -13.14 -18.07
C TYR A 136 7.12 -12.02 -19.10
N TRP A 137 6.42 -10.90 -18.91
CA TRP A 137 6.64 -9.66 -19.66
C TRP A 137 8.07 -9.13 -19.46
N TRP A 138 8.61 -9.20 -18.24
CA TRP A 138 10.01 -8.85 -17.94
C TRP A 138 11.02 -9.72 -18.69
N GLN A 139 10.78 -11.02 -18.79
CA GLN A 139 11.65 -11.95 -19.50
C GLN A 139 11.68 -11.69 -21.01
N GLN A 140 10.58 -11.17 -21.59
CA GLN A 140 10.53 -10.83 -23.03
C GLN A 140 11.17 -9.47 -23.37
N THR A 141 11.19 -8.51 -22.45
CA THR A 141 11.49 -7.11 -22.81
C THR A 141 12.98 -6.77 -22.73
N GLY A 142 13.81 -7.51 -21.98
CA GLY A 142 15.28 -7.32 -21.96
C GLY A 142 15.80 -5.94 -21.51
N ASP A 143 14.94 -4.97 -21.21
CA ASP A 143 15.28 -3.60 -20.84
C ASP A 143 15.59 -3.48 -19.34
N ILE A 144 16.85 -3.72 -19.00
CA ILE A 144 17.29 -3.95 -17.60
C ILE A 144 17.55 -2.66 -16.79
N PHE A 145 17.57 -1.44 -17.35
CA PHE A 145 18.13 -0.30 -16.58
C PHE A 145 17.41 1.06 -16.52
N PHE A 146 16.36 1.34 -17.32
CA PHE A 146 15.89 2.75 -17.45
C PHE A 146 14.51 3.10 -16.86
N ARG A 147 13.72 2.13 -16.38
CA ARG A 147 12.37 2.40 -15.83
C ARG A 147 12.17 1.99 -14.36
N VAL A 148 13.25 1.75 -13.61
CA VAL A 148 13.24 1.64 -12.12
C VAL A 148 13.91 2.84 -11.46
#